data_AF-A0A8I2FV06-F1
#
_entry.id   AF-A0A8I2FV06-F1
#
_cell.length_a   1.000
_cell.length_b   1.000
_cell.length_c   1.000
_cell.angle_alpha   90.00
_cell.angle_beta   90.00
_cell.angle_gamma   90.00
#
_symmetry.space_group_name_H-M   'P 1'
#
loop_
_entity.id
_entity.type
_entity.pdbx_description
1 polymer ?
#
loop_
_entity_poly.entity_id
_entity_poly.type
_entity_poly.pdbx_seq_one_letter_code
_entity_poly.pdbx_strand_id
1 'polypeptide(L)'
;ISTDFIFDGSASSPYKPGDDANPLSVYGKSKYEGETQVNNICNGKGIIIRSSWIYSSHGKNFVKTMLELMQKESELRVVCD
;
A
#
# COMPACT_ATOMS: atom_id res chain seq x y z
N ILE A 1 -9.87 0.15 5.49
CA ILE A 1 -8.68 0.67 4.78
C ILE A 1 -7.79 -0.49 4.37
N SER A 2 -7.28 -0.47 3.14
CA SER A 2 -6.42 -1.49 2.54
C SER A 2 -5.26 -0.86 1.77
N THR A 3 -4.52 -1.66 1.01
CA THR A 3 -3.25 -1.33 0.36
C THR A 3 -3.29 -1.67 -1.12
N ASP A 4 -2.46 -1.00 -1.90
CA ASP A 4 -2.04 -1.37 -3.25
C ASP A 4 -1.27 -2.71 -3.33
N PHE A 5 -0.67 -3.18 -2.24
CA PHE A 5 0.08 -4.46 -2.23
C PHE A 5 -0.79 -5.71 -2.39
N ILE A 6 -2.10 -5.54 -2.60
CA ILE A 6 -2.98 -6.63 -3.05
C ILE A 6 -2.80 -6.95 -4.55
N PHE A 7 -2.14 -6.06 -5.30
CA PHE A 7 -1.82 -6.22 -6.71
C PHE A 7 -0.38 -6.70 -6.90
N ASP A 8 -0.07 -7.25 -8.08
CA ASP A 8 1.26 -7.80 -8.39
C ASP A 8 2.23 -6.81 -9.06
N GLY A 9 1.76 -5.62 -9.41
CA GLY A 9 2.57 -4.60 -10.09
C GLY A 9 2.87 -4.91 -11.57
N SER A 10 2.29 -5.96 -12.15
CA SER A 10 2.56 -6.34 -13.55
C SER A 10 1.84 -5.46 -14.59
N ALA A 11 0.86 -4.66 -14.17
CA ALA A 11 0.08 -3.81 -15.06
C ALA A 11 0.92 -2.63 -15.59
N SER A 12 0.85 -2.40 -16.90
CA SER A 12 1.44 -1.22 -17.55
C SER A 12 0.59 0.04 -17.43
N SER A 13 -0.57 -0.06 -16.80
CA SER A 13 -1.51 1.03 -16.54
C SER A 13 -1.96 1.03 -15.07
N PRO A 14 -2.42 2.17 -14.53
CA PRO A 14 -2.91 2.23 -13.15
C PRO A 14 -4.04 1.22 -12.88
N TYR A 15 -3.94 0.53 -11.75
CA TYR A 15 -4.98 -0.40 -11.28
C TYR A 15 -6.30 0.32 -11.00
N LYS A 16 -7.40 -0.31 -11.40
CA LYS A 16 -8.77 0.10 -11.10
C LYS A 16 -9.32 -0.69 -9.91
N PRO A 17 -10.35 -0.18 -9.21
CA PRO A 17 -10.95 -0.88 -8.07
C PRO A 17 -11.46 -2.29 -8.39
N GLY A 18 -11.89 -2.53 -9.64
CA GLY A 18 -12.42 -3.82 -10.10
C GLY A 18 -11.39 -4.76 -10.73
N ASP A 19 -10.10 -4.38 -10.76
CA ASP A 19 -9.06 -5.28 -11.26
C ASP A 19 -8.81 -6.42 -10.26
N ASP A 20 -8.39 -7.57 -10.79
CA ASP A 20 -8.12 -8.77 -10.00
C ASP A 20 -6.94 -8.55 -9.04
N ALA A 21 -7.09 -9.02 -7.80
CA ALA A 21 -6.02 -9.01 -6.81
C ALA A 21 -5.11 -10.23 -6.97
N ASN A 22 -3.80 -10.00 -6.93
CA ASN A 22 -2.76 -11.02 -6.98
C ASN A 22 -1.59 -10.65 -6.04
N PRO A 23 -1.78 -10.77 -4.71
CA PRO A 23 -0.79 -10.30 -3.74
C PRO A 23 0.49 -11.15 -3.75
N LEU A 24 1.65 -10.51 -3.94
CA LEU A 24 2.96 -11.17 -3.92
C LEU A 24 3.55 -11.31 -2.50
N SER A 25 3.07 -10.53 -1.54
CA SER A 25 3.59 -10.50 -0.17
C SER A 25 2.58 -11.03 0.84
N VAL A 26 3.07 -11.51 1.99
CA VAL A 26 2.22 -11.93 3.12
C VAL A 26 1.33 -10.78 3.60
N TYR A 27 1.87 -9.55 3.63
CA TYR A 27 1.10 -8.36 3.98
C TYR A 27 -0.06 -8.15 2.99
N GLY A 28 0.23 -8.10 1.69
CA GLY A 28 -0.78 -7.98 0.64
C GLY A 28 -1.87 -9.05 0.74
N LYS A 29 -1.46 -10.31 0.94
CA LYS A 29 -2.38 -11.44 1.10
C LYS A 29 -3.31 -11.26 2.29
N SER A 30 -2.78 -10.95 3.47
CA SER A 30 -3.59 -10.72 4.68
C SER A 30 -4.58 -9.56 4.51
N LYS A 31 -4.19 -8.51 3.78
CA LYS A 31 -5.05 -7.35 3.51
C LYS A 31 -6.19 -7.72 2.56
N TYR A 32 -5.91 -8.48 1.51
CA TYR A 32 -6.92 -8.96 0.57
C TYR A 32 -7.91 -9.95 1.20
N GLU A 33 -7.44 -10.84 2.08
CA GLU A 33 -8.30 -11.71 2.90
C GLU A 33 -9.25 -10.88 3.76
N GLY A 34 -8.75 -9.80 4.38
CA GLY A 34 -9.57 -8.85 5.13
C GLY A 34 -10.62 -8.13 4.28
N GLU A 35 -10.28 -7.73 3.04
CA GLU A 35 -11.26 -7.16 2.10
C GLU A 35 -12.40 -8.15 1.80
N THR A 36 -12.04 -9.41 1.54
CA THR A 36 -13.00 -10.48 1.27
C THR A 36 -13.92 -10.71 2.47
N GLN A 37 -13.38 -10.74 3.69
CA GLN A 37 -14.17 -10.90 4.91
C GLN A 37 -15.12 -9.72 5.14
N VAL A 38 -14.67 -8.48 4.95
CA VAL A 38 -15.53 -7.29 5.08
C VAL A 38 -16.67 -7.34 4.07
N ASN A 39 -16.39 -7.69 2.81
CA ASN A 39 -17.43 -7.84 1.79
C ASN A 39 -18.46 -8.90 2.18
N ASN A 40 -18.02 -10.04 2.70
CA ASN A 40 -18.91 -11.12 3.14
C ASN A 40 -19.75 -10.73 4.36
N ILE A 41 -19.14 -10.18 5.41
CA ILE A 41 -19.81 -9.82 6.67
C ILE A 41 -20.80 -8.66 6.45
N CYS A 42 -20.43 -7.69 5.61
CA CYS A 42 -21.26 -6.52 5.34
C CYS A 42 -22.22 -6.71 4.17
N ASN A 43 -22.32 -7.91 3.57
CA ASN A 43 -23.14 -8.18 2.38
C ASN A 43 -22.89 -7.17 1.25
N GLY A 44 -21.62 -6.88 0.98
CA GLY A 44 -21.19 -5.92 -0.05
C GLY A 44 -21.47 -4.45 0.26
N LYS A 45 -22.00 -4.12 1.45
CA LYS A 45 -22.27 -2.72 1.86
C LYS A 45 -21.09 -2.03 2.54
N GLY A 46 -20.00 -2.76 2.77
CA GLY A 46 -18.77 -2.20 3.33
C GLY A 46 -18.05 -1.30 2.31
N ILE A 47 -17.36 -0.26 2.80
CA ILE A 47 -16.53 0.61 1.97
C ILE A 47 -15.06 0.24 2.18
N ILE A 48 -14.41 -0.17 1.10
CA ILE A 48 -12.99 -0.47 1.07
C ILE A 48 -12.27 0.66 0.35
N ILE A 49 -11.39 1.36 1.07
CA ILE A 49 -10.48 2.35 0.49
C ILE A 49 -9.09 1.73 0.48
N ARG A 50 -8.55 1.52 -0.73
CA ARG A 50 -7.16 1.11 -0.97
C ARG A 50 -6.33 2.38 -1.18
N SER A 51 -5.19 2.47 -0.50
CA SER A 51 -4.28 3.60 -0.61
C SER A 51 -2.85 3.06 -0.64
N SER A 52 -1.96 3.81 -1.30
CA SER A 52 -0.53 3.53 -1.36
C SER A 52 0.25 4.61 -0.63
N TRP A 53 1.47 4.26 -0.19
CA TRP A 53 2.51 5.20 0.25
C TRP A 53 2.03 6.25 1.28
N ILE A 54 1.24 5.81 2.26
CA ILE A 54 0.66 6.70 3.29
C ILE A 54 1.75 7.29 4.19
N TYR A 55 1.69 8.60 4.42
CA TYR A 55 2.51 9.31 5.41
C TYR A 55 1.68 10.38 6.14
N SER A 56 2.24 10.97 7.20
CA SER A 56 1.56 11.95 8.04
C SER A 56 2.55 12.96 8.63
N SER A 57 2.04 14.11 9.07
CA SER A 57 2.75 15.02 9.96
C SER A 57 3.03 14.39 11.33
N HIS A 58 2.37 13.29 11.68
CA HIS A 58 2.58 12.52 12.90
C HIS A 58 3.36 11.21 12.64
N GLY A 59 4.06 10.71 13.65
CA GLY A 59 4.83 9.46 13.57
C GLY A 59 6.06 9.52 12.65
N LYS A 60 6.81 8.41 12.60
CA LYS A 60 7.90 8.20 11.65
C LYS A 60 7.36 7.68 10.32
N ASN A 61 7.87 8.18 9.20
CA ASN A 61 7.49 7.76 7.86
C ASN A 61 8.63 8.06 6.87
N PHE A 62 8.51 7.52 5.66
CA PHE A 62 9.52 7.65 4.61
C PHE A 62 9.94 9.11 4.36
N VAL A 63 8.98 10.03 4.20
CA VAL A 63 9.27 11.46 3.92
C VAL A 63 10.16 12.06 5.01
N LYS A 64 9.81 11.88 6.28
CA LYS A 64 10.60 12.40 7.39
C LYS A 64 11.97 11.76 7.49
N THR A 65 12.05 10.44 7.30
CA THR A 65 13.32 9.71 7.29
C THR A 65 14.23 10.22 6.18
N MET A 66 13.71 10.47 4.98
CA MET A 66 14.49 11.03 3.88
C MET A 66 14.99 12.45 4.18
N LEU A 67 14.14 13.32 4.74
CA LEU A 67 14.55 14.67 5.13
C LEU A 67 15.66 14.65 6.19
N GLU A 68 15.57 13.77 7.18
CA GLU A 68 16.61 13.60 8.21
C GLU A 68 17.93 13.08 7.63
N LEU A 69 17.87 12.14 6.68
CA LEU A 69 19.04 11.57 6.03
C LEU A 69 19.73 12.57 5.10
N MET A 70 18.97 13.35 4.34
CA MET A 70 19.48 14.38 3.42
C MET A 70 20.25 15.51 4.14
N GLN A 71 20.01 15.70 5.44
CA GLN A 71 20.76 16.67 6.24
C GLN A 71 22.10 16.11 6.76
N LYS A 72 22.25 14.79 6.81
CA LYS A 72 23.37 14.11 7.47
C LYS A 72 24.36 13.51 6.48
N GLU A 73 23.87 12.97 5.38
CA GLU A 73 24.67 12.22 4.42
C GLU A 73 24.86 13.01 3.13
N SER A 74 26.06 12.94 2.54
CA SER A 74 26.36 13.55 1.25
C SER A 74 25.88 12.71 0.05
N GLU A 75 25.64 11.41 0.25
CA GLU A 75 25.11 10.48 -0.75
C GLU A 75 24.07 9.56 -0.10
N LEU A 76 22.95 9.33 -0.79
CA LEU A 76 21.88 8.46 -0.32
C LEU A 76 21.61 7.35 -1.34
N ARG A 77 21.44 6.12 -0.84
CA ARG A 77 20.98 4.98 -1.63
C ARG A 77 19.57 4.61 -1.18
N VAL A 78 18.62 4.77 -2.10
CA VAL A 78 17.21 4.45 -1.90
C VAL A 78 16.86 3.30 -2.81
N VAL A 79 16.11 2.33 -2.29
CA VAL A 79 15.61 1.21 -3.09
C VAL A 79 14.57 1.77 -4.07
N CYS A 80 14.82 1.60 -5.38
CA CYS A 80 13.79 1.67 -6.41
C CYS A 80 13.42 0.23 -6.73
N ASP A 81 12.19 -0.12 -6.38
CA ASP A 81 11.49 -1.34 -6.79
C ASP A 81 11.29 -1.43 -8.31
#